data_AF-A0A0S9QQC4-F1
#
_entry.id   AF-A0A0S9QQC4-F1
#
_cell.length_a   1.000
_cell.length_b   1.000
_cell.length_c   1.000
_cell.angle_alpha   90.00
_cell.angle_beta   90.00
_cell.angle_gamma   90.00
#
_symmetry.space_group_name_H-M   'P 1'
#
loop_
_entity.id
_entity.type
_entity.pdbx_description
1 polymer ?
#
loop_
_entity_poly.entity_id
_entity_poly.type
_entity_poly.pdbx_seq_one_letter_code
_entity_poly.pdbx_strand_id
1 'polypeptide(L)'
;MTHPYRGLPDRAFWGRAFAERSPHALVNPATDPLIPHDAAIMSVGSCFAANLVPFLERAGLHYLRTEPLADWLRIPPEAMGYGRYSAAYGNVYTARQLLQLLRRACGTFAPQEDRWCEPDRIVDPYRPGLRYAARTEAEFEALTAQHLRLTRDAFARAGVLIVTLGLTEAWTARDGAVFPACPGTVAGRFDPARHRFVEFSCAEVTEDLAAFVADLRAFNPAVRIILTVSPVPLVATAGGRHVLEASTHAKAVLRVAAESVARGATDVIYFPAYEIVTGPQAPDTFFAPDRRNVSREGIAAVMRAFLAACGRDPPGETDPAPSATPVSAVLSGAIAETECEEEMAGHPGPTGPPAPTHGSQSPETAAMPDDAPDPETAARIATLAAEHGPLPPDFEGAGYIGLHPDLAALFAHPWQGDLHYLEHGRREGRLYPSNVTRAETKVAQAQRIALVLDGLDGAGKSTVARLVAEAIGGCVLHPYDGNGPLLVWLARTGQHALADAVAHAAVAMAMDRVPEGVPIVFDRHWFTASQLLSSLYRPGWEPRPFTLLCWADRETTVARMIARGEDRDALEMTQDRVETYRRLAAELDVPLLDTSRTTPEAAAERALALMTERGILPWRGTS
;
A
#
# COMPACT_ATOMS: atom_id res chain seq x y z
N MET A 1 -52.06 -40.53 -11.56
CA MET A 1 -51.47 -39.92 -12.77
C MET A 1 -49.95 -39.89 -12.63
N THR A 2 -49.21 -40.25 -13.67
CA THR A 2 -47.74 -40.10 -13.75
C THR A 2 -47.43 -38.77 -14.43
N HIS A 3 -46.60 -37.93 -13.80
CA HIS A 3 -46.20 -36.63 -14.32
C HIS A 3 -44.70 -36.41 -14.03
N PRO A 4 -43.98 -35.54 -14.77
CA PRO A 4 -42.53 -35.40 -14.66
C PRO A 4 -42.06 -34.89 -13.29
N TYR A 5 -42.89 -34.17 -12.54
CA TYR A 5 -42.56 -33.77 -11.16
C TYR A 5 -42.58 -34.94 -10.16
N ARG A 6 -43.15 -36.11 -10.51
CA ARG A 6 -43.30 -37.23 -9.58
C ARG A 6 -41.94 -37.90 -9.39
N GLY A 7 -41.41 -37.85 -8.17
CA GLY A 7 -40.08 -38.37 -7.83
C GLY A 7 -38.95 -37.33 -7.91
N LEU A 8 -39.25 -36.06 -8.19
CA LEU A 8 -38.26 -34.99 -8.01
C LEU A 8 -37.89 -34.83 -6.52
N PRO A 9 -36.65 -34.43 -6.22
CA PRO A 9 -36.21 -34.22 -4.84
C PRO A 9 -36.95 -33.05 -4.19
N ASP A 10 -37.00 -33.01 -2.85
CA ASP A 10 -37.73 -31.98 -2.10
C ASP A 10 -37.33 -30.54 -2.46
N ARG A 11 -36.06 -30.32 -2.82
CA ARG A 11 -35.54 -29.02 -3.30
C ARG A 11 -36.24 -28.47 -4.55
N ALA A 12 -36.94 -29.32 -5.31
CA ALA A 12 -37.71 -28.92 -6.49
C ALA A 12 -39.10 -28.36 -6.14
N PHE A 13 -39.53 -28.44 -4.87
CA PHE A 13 -40.85 -28.02 -4.41
C PHE A 13 -40.74 -26.95 -3.32
N TRP A 14 -41.22 -25.74 -3.59
CA TRP A 14 -41.10 -24.58 -2.66
C TRP A 14 -41.51 -24.90 -1.23
N GLY A 15 -42.72 -25.43 -1.03
CA GLY A 15 -43.22 -25.78 0.30
C GLY A 15 -42.33 -26.79 1.03
N ARG A 16 -41.74 -27.76 0.34
CA ARG A 16 -40.87 -28.77 0.98
C ARG A 16 -39.45 -28.27 1.23
N ALA A 17 -38.98 -27.35 0.38
CA ALA A 17 -37.67 -26.74 0.52
C ALA A 17 -37.60 -25.77 1.71
N PHE A 18 -38.71 -25.12 2.08
CA PHE A 18 -38.71 -24.01 3.05
C PHE A 18 -39.67 -24.14 4.25
N ALA A 19 -40.66 -25.05 4.26
CA ALA A 19 -41.61 -25.14 5.39
C ALA A 19 -41.03 -25.81 6.65
N GLU A 20 -40.06 -26.72 6.50
CA GLU A 20 -39.49 -27.50 7.62
C GLU A 20 -37.96 -27.64 7.57
N ARG A 21 -37.28 -26.96 6.64
CA ARG A 21 -35.83 -27.13 6.39
C ARG A 21 -35.09 -25.80 6.37
N SER A 22 -33.93 -25.77 7.01
CA SER A 22 -32.99 -24.65 6.97
C SER A 22 -32.34 -24.55 5.57
N PRO A 23 -31.92 -23.36 5.10
CA PRO A 23 -31.34 -23.09 3.77
C PRO A 23 -30.14 -23.94 3.32
N HIS A 24 -29.64 -24.88 4.13
CA HIS A 24 -28.47 -25.71 3.86
C HIS A 24 -28.59 -26.60 2.59
N ALA A 25 -29.81 -26.84 2.08
CA ALA A 25 -30.05 -27.70 0.93
C ALA A 25 -30.12 -26.95 -0.43
N LEU A 26 -29.78 -25.65 -0.47
CA LEU A 26 -29.92 -24.81 -1.68
C LEU A 26 -28.91 -25.14 -2.80
N VAL A 27 -27.76 -25.73 -2.46
CA VAL A 27 -26.75 -26.14 -3.43
C VAL A 27 -26.84 -27.65 -3.60
N ASN A 28 -26.87 -28.12 -4.85
CA ASN A 28 -26.90 -29.54 -5.18
C ASN A 28 -25.48 -30.11 -5.05
N PRO A 29 -25.15 -30.94 -4.04
CA PRO A 29 -23.79 -31.48 -3.86
C PRO A 29 -23.49 -32.62 -4.83
N ALA A 30 -23.98 -32.55 -6.07
CA ALA A 30 -24.23 -33.74 -6.89
C ALA A 30 -22.99 -34.54 -7.30
N THR A 31 -21.75 -34.07 -7.10
CA THR A 31 -20.58 -34.97 -7.20
C THR A 31 -19.29 -34.45 -6.55
N ASP A 32 -19.08 -33.14 -6.37
CA ASP A 32 -17.84 -32.58 -5.79
C ASP A 32 -18.12 -31.40 -4.85
N PRO A 33 -17.30 -31.17 -3.81
CA PRO A 33 -17.40 -29.99 -2.97
C PRO A 33 -17.17 -28.73 -3.80
N LEU A 34 -17.95 -27.67 -3.49
CA LEU A 34 -17.87 -26.38 -4.17
C LEU A 34 -16.43 -25.79 -4.15
N ILE A 35 -15.69 -26.06 -3.07
CA ILE A 35 -14.26 -25.75 -2.94
C ILE A 35 -13.49 -27.03 -2.58
N PRO A 36 -12.53 -27.47 -3.42
CA PRO A 36 -11.61 -28.57 -3.07
C PRO A 36 -10.80 -28.24 -1.80
N HIS A 37 -10.43 -29.26 -1.02
CA HIS A 37 -9.83 -29.09 0.30
C HIS A 37 -8.51 -28.28 0.30
N ASP A 38 -7.72 -28.41 -0.76
CA ASP A 38 -6.39 -27.82 -0.96
C ASP A 38 -6.38 -26.59 -1.87
N ALA A 39 -7.55 -26.18 -2.39
CA ALA A 39 -7.63 -25.06 -3.32
C ALA A 39 -7.31 -23.74 -2.62
N ALA A 40 -6.36 -22.99 -3.20
CA ALA A 40 -6.16 -21.59 -2.84
C ALA A 40 -7.34 -20.74 -3.36
N ILE A 41 -7.99 -20.03 -2.44
CA ILE A 41 -9.18 -19.24 -2.74
C ILE A 41 -8.80 -17.79 -2.98
N MET A 42 -9.17 -17.26 -4.15
CA MET A 42 -9.23 -15.84 -4.42
C MET A 42 -10.68 -15.37 -4.35
N SER A 43 -10.94 -14.20 -3.78
CA SER A 43 -12.26 -13.56 -3.86
C SER A 43 -12.16 -12.15 -4.39
N VAL A 44 -13.07 -11.74 -5.28
CA VAL A 44 -13.13 -10.41 -5.88
C VAL A 44 -14.60 -9.96 -5.92
N GLY A 45 -14.88 -8.68 -5.71
CA GLY A 45 -16.26 -8.19 -5.79
C GLY A 45 -16.58 -7.03 -4.88
N SER A 46 -17.88 -6.85 -4.62
CA SER A 46 -18.41 -5.86 -3.67
C SER A 46 -17.96 -6.10 -2.22
N CYS A 47 -18.33 -5.18 -1.31
CA CYS A 47 -18.03 -5.30 0.13
C CYS A 47 -18.47 -6.65 0.75
N PHE A 48 -19.48 -7.29 0.16
CA PHE A 48 -19.95 -8.60 0.58
C PHE A 48 -18.89 -9.70 0.42
N ALA A 49 -18.00 -9.61 -0.59
CA ALA A 49 -16.91 -10.56 -0.81
C ALA A 49 -15.93 -10.58 0.38
N ALA A 50 -15.57 -9.40 0.90
CA ALA A 50 -14.69 -9.28 2.06
C ALA A 50 -15.28 -9.92 3.34
N ASN A 51 -16.61 -9.96 3.46
CA ASN A 51 -17.27 -10.59 4.60
C ASN A 51 -17.16 -12.12 4.60
N LEU A 52 -16.86 -12.75 3.45
CA LEU A 52 -16.69 -14.20 3.34
C LEU A 52 -15.37 -14.65 3.98
N VAL A 53 -14.32 -13.83 3.85
CA VAL A 53 -12.93 -14.19 4.17
C VAL A 53 -12.75 -14.75 5.58
N PRO A 54 -13.23 -14.10 6.66
CA PRO A 54 -13.04 -14.62 8.01
C PRO A 54 -13.72 -15.98 8.24
N PHE A 55 -14.81 -16.27 7.52
CA PHE A 55 -15.50 -17.55 7.63
C PHE A 55 -14.76 -18.66 6.86
N LEU A 56 -14.18 -18.34 5.70
CA LEU A 56 -13.35 -19.27 4.95
C LEU A 56 -12.10 -19.66 5.76
N GLU A 57 -11.39 -18.67 6.31
CA GLU A 57 -10.19 -18.88 7.14
C GLU A 57 -10.51 -19.70 8.40
N ARG A 58 -11.60 -19.37 9.13
CA ARG A 58 -12.05 -20.15 10.29
C ARG A 58 -12.47 -21.58 9.95
N ALA A 59 -12.98 -21.81 8.74
CA ALA A 59 -13.32 -23.15 8.27
C ALA A 59 -12.09 -23.95 7.82
N GLY A 60 -10.87 -23.42 7.97
CA GLY A 60 -9.62 -24.07 7.58
C GLY A 60 -9.40 -24.10 6.06
N LEU A 61 -10.04 -23.21 5.31
CA LEU A 61 -9.81 -23.04 3.88
C LEU A 61 -8.65 -22.08 3.64
N HIS A 62 -7.82 -22.37 2.63
CA HIS A 62 -6.66 -21.57 2.30
C HIS A 62 -7.08 -20.32 1.48
N TYR A 63 -7.18 -19.18 2.15
CA TYR A 63 -7.41 -17.90 1.48
C TYR A 63 -6.10 -17.28 1.00
N LEU A 64 -6.05 -16.94 -0.29
CA LEU A 64 -4.86 -16.40 -0.94
C LEU A 64 -4.75 -14.89 -0.69
N ARG A 65 -3.61 -14.45 -0.13
CA ARG A 65 -3.21 -13.04 0.02
C ARG A 65 -1.84 -12.83 -0.60
N THR A 66 -1.78 -12.05 -1.67
CA THR A 66 -0.55 -11.77 -2.44
C THR A 66 0.06 -10.42 -2.12
N GLU A 67 -0.74 -9.50 -1.59
CA GLU A 67 -0.30 -8.17 -1.15
C GLU A 67 -0.55 -7.98 0.36
N PRO A 68 -0.03 -8.87 1.24
CA PRO A 68 -0.18 -8.70 2.68
C PRO A 68 0.69 -7.54 3.16
N LEU A 69 0.10 -6.67 3.99
CA LEU A 69 0.89 -5.75 4.80
C LEU A 69 1.60 -6.57 5.88
N ALA A 70 2.88 -6.28 6.12
CA ALA A 70 3.60 -6.99 7.16
C ALA A 70 3.12 -6.53 8.54
N ASP A 71 2.54 -7.45 9.33
CA ASP A 71 1.92 -7.16 10.63
C ASP A 71 2.82 -6.36 11.59
N TRP A 72 4.13 -6.60 11.52
CA TRP A 72 5.13 -5.93 12.36
C TRP A 72 5.38 -4.46 12.01
N LEU A 73 4.97 -4.01 10.81
CA LEU A 73 5.03 -2.59 10.44
C LEU A 73 3.97 -1.76 11.18
N ARG A 74 2.99 -2.40 11.84
CA ARG A 74 1.89 -1.75 12.58
C ARG A 74 1.21 -0.64 11.78
N ILE A 75 1.13 -0.81 10.45
CA ILE A 75 0.48 0.14 9.56
C ILE A 75 -1.01 0.14 9.91
N PRO A 76 -1.59 1.31 10.26
CA PRO A 76 -3.03 1.39 10.50
C PRO A 76 -3.78 0.94 9.25
N PRO A 77 -4.87 0.16 9.38
CA PRO A 77 -5.62 -0.32 8.23
C PRO A 77 -6.12 0.86 7.37
N GLU A 78 -6.13 0.68 6.05
CA GLU A 78 -6.69 1.68 5.14
C GLU A 78 -8.19 1.84 5.38
N ALA A 79 -8.70 3.08 5.30
CA ALA A 79 -10.11 3.38 5.54
C ALA A 79 -11.07 2.60 4.61
N MET A 80 -10.63 2.36 3.38
CA MET A 80 -11.38 1.62 2.36
C MET A 80 -11.13 0.10 2.38
N GLY A 81 -10.30 -0.39 3.30
CA GLY A 81 -10.13 -1.83 3.54
C GLY A 81 -9.47 -2.60 2.38
N TYR A 82 -8.54 -2.00 1.64
CA TYR A 82 -7.85 -2.65 0.52
C TYR A 82 -7.17 -3.97 0.91
N GLY A 83 -6.60 -4.07 2.13
CA GLY A 83 -5.99 -5.30 2.65
C GLY A 83 -6.97 -6.46 2.98
N ARG A 84 -8.29 -6.29 2.76
CA ARG A 84 -9.30 -7.34 3.03
C ARG A 84 -9.47 -8.33 1.87
N TYR A 85 -8.87 -8.07 0.71
CA TYR A 85 -9.01 -8.87 -0.50
C TYR A 85 -7.72 -9.67 -0.80
N SER A 86 -7.71 -10.46 -1.87
CA SER A 86 -6.53 -11.27 -2.23
C SER A 86 -5.34 -10.44 -2.73
N ALA A 87 -5.59 -9.23 -3.21
CA ALA A 87 -4.60 -8.17 -3.48
C ALA A 87 -5.28 -6.80 -3.21
N ALA A 88 -4.52 -5.71 -3.18
CA ALA A 88 -5.01 -4.40 -2.72
C ALA A 88 -5.85 -3.64 -3.78
N TYR A 89 -6.69 -4.32 -4.57
CA TYR A 89 -7.54 -3.68 -5.60
C TYR A 89 -8.86 -3.12 -5.06
N GLY A 90 -9.22 -3.47 -3.82
CA GLY A 90 -10.42 -2.96 -3.15
C GLY A 90 -11.73 -3.54 -3.71
N ASN A 91 -12.80 -2.76 -3.70
CA ASN A 91 -14.08 -3.22 -4.24
C ASN A 91 -14.07 -3.24 -5.79
N VAL A 92 -14.54 -4.35 -6.35
CA VAL A 92 -14.80 -4.51 -7.78
C VAL A 92 -16.30 -4.71 -7.97
N TYR A 93 -16.99 -3.70 -8.48
CA TYR A 93 -18.45 -3.67 -8.47
C TYR A 93 -19.09 -4.22 -9.74
N THR A 94 -18.51 -3.92 -10.91
CA THR A 94 -19.06 -4.27 -12.22
C THR A 94 -18.24 -5.35 -12.93
N ALA A 95 -18.87 -6.08 -13.86
CA ALA A 95 -18.18 -7.08 -14.68
C ALA A 95 -17.08 -6.44 -15.55
N ARG A 96 -17.32 -5.25 -16.11
CA ARG A 96 -16.32 -4.49 -16.87
C ARG A 96 -15.10 -4.14 -16.02
N GLN A 97 -15.28 -3.72 -14.77
CA GLN A 97 -14.18 -3.42 -13.85
C GLN A 97 -13.35 -4.68 -13.54
N LEU A 98 -14.01 -5.84 -13.38
CA LEU A 98 -13.34 -7.13 -13.17
C LEU A 98 -12.48 -7.53 -14.38
N LEU A 99 -13.06 -7.47 -15.58
CA LEU A 99 -12.34 -7.74 -16.83
C LEU A 99 -11.15 -6.80 -17.00
N GLN A 100 -11.36 -5.51 -16.74
CA GLN A 100 -10.31 -4.50 -16.77
C GLN A 100 -9.17 -4.80 -15.78
N LEU A 101 -9.50 -5.18 -14.54
CA LEU A 101 -8.47 -5.50 -13.53
C LEU A 101 -7.56 -6.63 -14.00
N LEU A 102 -8.15 -7.70 -14.56
CA LEU A 102 -7.39 -8.81 -15.13
C LEU A 102 -6.50 -8.35 -16.28
N ARG A 103 -7.05 -7.61 -17.25
CA ARG A 103 -6.30 -7.14 -18.43
C ARG A 103 -5.19 -6.17 -18.06
N ARG A 104 -5.40 -5.29 -17.07
CA ARG A 104 -4.33 -4.44 -16.50
C ARG A 104 -3.23 -5.29 -15.87
N ALA A 105 -3.60 -6.27 -15.05
CA ALA A 105 -2.64 -7.17 -14.41
C ALA A 105 -1.83 -8.01 -15.42
N CYS A 106 -2.43 -8.36 -16.56
CA CYS A 106 -1.78 -9.06 -17.66
C CYS A 106 -1.04 -8.14 -18.65
N GLY A 107 -1.17 -6.82 -18.54
CA GLY A 107 -0.58 -5.86 -19.47
C GLY A 107 -1.26 -5.80 -20.84
N THR A 108 -2.46 -6.38 -21.00
CA THR A 108 -3.24 -6.35 -22.25
C THR A 108 -4.19 -5.16 -22.34
N PHE A 109 -4.28 -4.36 -21.27
CA PHE A 109 -4.99 -3.10 -21.25
C PHE A 109 -4.27 -2.09 -20.35
N ALA A 110 -4.01 -0.89 -20.87
CA ALA A 110 -3.47 0.24 -20.13
C ALA A 110 -4.40 1.45 -20.31
N PRO A 111 -4.99 1.96 -19.22
CA PRO A 111 -5.82 3.16 -19.30
C PRO A 111 -5.02 4.40 -19.71
N GLN A 112 -5.64 5.30 -20.46
CA GLN A 112 -5.11 6.64 -20.75
C GLN A 112 -5.15 7.54 -19.51
N GLU A 113 -6.19 7.39 -18.69
CA GLU A 113 -6.30 8.08 -17.41
C GLU A 113 -5.89 7.13 -16.29
N ASP A 114 -4.59 6.90 -16.18
CA ASP A 114 -4.02 5.97 -15.20
C ASP A 114 -3.65 6.61 -13.86
N ARG A 115 -3.59 7.96 -13.79
CA ARG A 115 -3.22 8.72 -12.60
C ARG A 115 -3.97 10.04 -12.47
N TRP A 116 -4.24 10.46 -11.24
CA TRP A 116 -4.73 11.80 -10.91
C TRP A 116 -3.67 12.55 -10.12
N CYS A 117 -3.12 13.62 -10.70
CA CYS A 117 -2.11 14.44 -10.05
C CYS A 117 -2.77 15.51 -9.16
N GLU A 118 -2.42 15.50 -7.88
CA GLU A 118 -2.78 16.52 -6.89
C GLU A 118 -1.50 17.25 -6.42
N PRO A 119 -1.59 18.42 -5.75
CA PRO A 119 -0.41 19.23 -5.41
C PRO A 119 0.67 18.49 -4.59
N ASP A 120 0.29 17.52 -3.76
CA ASP A 120 1.16 16.82 -2.82
C ASP A 120 1.27 15.30 -3.07
N ARG A 121 0.53 14.77 -4.05
CA ARG A 121 0.43 13.33 -4.31
C ARG A 121 -0.07 13.00 -5.71
N ILE A 122 0.15 11.76 -6.12
CA ILE A 122 -0.37 11.12 -7.33
C ILE A 122 -1.29 9.98 -6.89
N VAL A 123 -2.57 10.10 -7.22
CA VAL A 123 -3.62 9.14 -6.85
C VAL A 123 -3.84 8.13 -7.97
N ASP A 124 -3.96 6.85 -7.60
CA ASP A 124 -4.42 5.78 -8.48
C ASP A 124 -5.95 5.85 -8.64
N PRO A 125 -6.50 6.17 -9.83
CA PRO A 125 -7.94 6.27 -10.06
C PRO A 125 -8.70 4.97 -9.75
N TYR A 126 -8.00 3.84 -9.75
CA TYR A 126 -8.56 2.51 -9.51
C TYR A 126 -8.39 2.06 -8.05
N ARG A 127 -7.59 2.80 -7.27
CA ARG A 127 -7.47 2.67 -5.82
C ARG A 127 -7.49 4.06 -5.15
N PRO A 128 -8.56 4.86 -5.35
CA PRO A 128 -8.54 6.30 -5.04
C PRO A 128 -8.47 6.60 -3.54
N GLY A 129 -8.80 5.63 -2.67
CA GLY A 129 -8.75 5.78 -1.22
C GLY A 129 -7.50 5.20 -0.55
N LEU A 130 -6.41 4.97 -1.30
CA LEU A 130 -5.16 4.53 -0.70
C LEU A 130 -4.66 5.55 0.32
N ARG A 131 -4.40 5.10 1.55
CA ARG A 131 -3.93 5.95 2.65
C ARG A 131 -2.56 6.58 2.34
N TYR A 132 -1.73 5.85 1.61
CA TYR A 132 -0.39 6.25 1.22
C TYR A 132 -0.32 6.29 -0.30
N ALA A 133 -0.87 7.35 -0.88
CA ALA A 133 -0.71 7.64 -2.31
C ALA A 133 0.75 8.01 -2.61
N ALA A 134 1.16 7.78 -3.85
CA ALA A 134 2.51 8.12 -4.30
C ALA A 134 2.73 9.64 -4.21
N ARG A 135 3.95 10.08 -3.95
CA ARG A 135 4.35 11.51 -3.96
C ARG A 135 5.06 11.90 -5.25
N THR A 136 5.58 10.92 -5.97
CA THR A 136 6.35 11.10 -7.20
C THR A 136 5.90 10.10 -8.24
N GLU A 137 6.21 10.40 -9.51
CA GLU A 137 5.86 9.51 -10.62
C GLU A 137 6.56 8.16 -10.52
N ALA A 138 7.85 8.16 -10.18
CA ALA A 138 8.60 6.91 -9.99
C ALA A 138 7.99 6.03 -8.89
N GLU A 139 7.51 6.64 -7.80
CA GLU A 139 6.79 5.92 -6.75
C GLU A 139 5.45 5.37 -7.27
N PHE A 140 4.70 6.17 -8.02
CA PHE A 140 3.43 5.76 -8.61
C PHE A 140 3.58 4.55 -9.55
N GLU A 141 4.56 4.61 -10.45
CA GLU A 141 4.87 3.54 -11.39
C GLU A 141 5.30 2.26 -10.66
N ALA A 142 6.20 2.38 -9.67
CA ALA A 142 6.68 1.22 -8.90
C ALA A 142 5.56 0.56 -8.08
N LEU A 143 4.74 1.36 -7.38
CA LEU A 143 3.60 0.86 -6.59
C LEU A 143 2.54 0.24 -7.49
N THR A 144 2.26 0.84 -8.65
CA THR A 144 1.30 0.30 -9.63
C THR A 144 1.81 -0.99 -10.24
N ALA A 145 3.06 -1.04 -10.67
CA ALA A 145 3.68 -2.25 -11.23
C ALA A 145 3.73 -3.40 -10.20
N GLN A 146 4.04 -3.09 -8.93
CA GLN A 146 3.98 -4.06 -7.84
C GLN A 146 2.55 -4.59 -7.66
N HIS A 147 1.57 -3.69 -7.53
CA HIS A 147 0.18 -4.07 -7.32
C HIS A 147 -0.38 -4.94 -8.45
N LEU A 148 -0.13 -4.56 -9.72
CA LEU A 148 -0.59 -5.31 -10.87
C LEU A 148 0.09 -6.69 -10.96
N ARG A 149 1.38 -6.79 -10.63
CA ARG A 149 2.10 -8.06 -10.55
C ARG A 149 1.54 -8.98 -9.46
N LEU A 150 1.27 -8.46 -8.27
CA LEU A 150 0.70 -9.24 -7.17
C LEU A 150 -0.76 -9.64 -7.45
N THR A 151 -1.53 -8.76 -8.08
CA THR A 151 -2.88 -9.08 -8.57
C THR A 151 -2.85 -10.19 -9.62
N ARG A 152 -1.90 -10.16 -10.55
CA ARG A 152 -1.68 -11.24 -11.52
C ARG A 152 -1.29 -12.55 -10.81
N ASP A 153 -0.43 -12.50 -9.81
CA ASP A 153 -0.06 -13.67 -8.99
C ASP A 153 -1.29 -14.27 -8.29
N ALA A 154 -2.20 -13.43 -7.79
CA ALA A 154 -3.44 -13.88 -7.18
C ALA A 154 -4.31 -14.67 -8.18
N PHE A 155 -4.52 -14.13 -9.39
CA PHE A 155 -5.26 -14.82 -10.44
C PHE A 155 -4.57 -16.10 -10.91
N ALA A 156 -3.24 -16.11 -11.01
CA ALA A 156 -2.46 -17.25 -11.47
C ALA A 156 -2.46 -18.42 -10.48
N ARG A 157 -2.47 -18.13 -9.17
CA ARG A 157 -2.42 -19.15 -8.09
C ARG A 157 -3.79 -19.59 -7.59
N ALA A 158 -4.86 -18.90 -7.98
CA ALA A 158 -6.21 -19.26 -7.56
C ALA A 158 -6.61 -20.64 -8.10
N GLY A 159 -6.92 -21.57 -7.19
CA GLY A 159 -7.61 -22.82 -7.53
C GLY A 159 -9.13 -22.62 -7.64
N VAL A 160 -9.66 -21.72 -6.81
CA VAL A 160 -11.05 -21.26 -6.85
C VAL A 160 -11.09 -19.74 -6.82
N LEU A 161 -11.83 -19.13 -7.75
CA LEU A 161 -12.13 -17.70 -7.76
C LEU A 161 -13.61 -17.48 -7.43
N ILE A 162 -13.88 -16.76 -6.34
CA ILE A 162 -15.23 -16.30 -5.97
C ILE A 162 -15.43 -14.87 -6.48
N VAL A 163 -16.40 -14.67 -7.38
CA VAL A 163 -16.76 -13.35 -7.93
C VAL A 163 -18.11 -12.92 -7.38
N THR A 164 -18.14 -11.82 -6.62
CA THR A 164 -19.38 -11.25 -6.06
C THR A 164 -19.78 -9.98 -6.82
N LEU A 165 -20.76 -10.10 -7.71
CA LEU A 165 -21.25 -9.02 -8.56
C LEU A 165 -22.07 -8.00 -7.76
N GLY A 166 -21.77 -6.71 -7.93
CA GLY A 166 -22.31 -5.64 -7.11
C GLY A 166 -23.28 -4.72 -7.85
N LEU A 167 -22.83 -4.15 -8.98
CA LEU A 167 -23.47 -3.03 -9.67
C LEU A 167 -23.50 -3.25 -11.18
N THR A 168 -24.45 -2.60 -11.85
CA THR A 168 -24.48 -2.41 -13.31
C THR A 168 -24.11 -0.98 -13.72
N GLU A 169 -24.11 -0.05 -12.77
CA GLU A 169 -23.74 1.35 -12.99
C GLU A 169 -22.24 1.58 -12.75
N ALA A 170 -21.64 2.44 -13.56
CA ALA A 170 -20.23 2.79 -13.51
C ALA A 170 -19.96 4.19 -14.08
N TRP A 171 -18.76 4.68 -13.83
CA TRP A 171 -18.19 5.86 -14.49
C TRP A 171 -17.02 5.43 -15.38
N THR A 172 -16.96 5.99 -16.58
CA THR A 172 -16.00 5.62 -17.60
C THR A 172 -15.16 6.79 -18.05
N ALA A 173 -13.89 6.54 -18.32
CA ALA A 173 -13.02 7.42 -19.10
C ALA A 173 -13.30 7.26 -20.62
N ARG A 174 -12.70 8.13 -21.43
CA ARG A 174 -12.90 8.17 -22.89
C ARG A 174 -12.45 6.90 -23.61
N ASP A 175 -11.45 6.22 -23.08
CA ASP A 175 -10.90 4.96 -23.58
C ASP A 175 -11.72 3.73 -23.15
N GLY A 176 -12.81 3.94 -22.41
CA GLY A 176 -13.66 2.89 -21.88
C GLY A 176 -13.20 2.31 -20.54
N ALA A 177 -12.13 2.84 -19.93
CA ALA A 177 -11.71 2.42 -18.60
C ALA A 177 -12.79 2.78 -17.56
N VAL A 178 -13.15 1.83 -16.71
CA VAL A 178 -14.14 1.99 -15.65
C VAL A 178 -13.47 2.33 -14.32
N PHE A 179 -13.98 3.35 -13.66
CA PHE A 179 -13.57 3.73 -12.30
C PHE A 179 -14.41 3.00 -11.23
N PRO A 180 -13.82 2.68 -10.06
CA PRO A 180 -14.53 2.06 -8.94
C PRO A 180 -15.57 2.99 -8.28
N ALA A 181 -15.41 4.30 -8.46
CA ALA A 181 -16.31 5.35 -7.98
C ALA A 181 -16.29 6.53 -8.97
N CYS A 182 -17.26 7.44 -8.86
CA CYS A 182 -17.25 8.66 -9.65
C CYS A 182 -16.00 9.48 -9.31
N PRO A 183 -15.20 9.93 -10.29
CA PRO A 183 -14.08 10.84 -10.01
C PRO A 183 -14.57 12.07 -9.25
N GLY A 184 -13.91 12.42 -8.14
CA GLY A 184 -14.32 13.49 -7.24
C GLY A 184 -15.05 13.05 -5.96
N THR A 185 -15.59 11.83 -5.87
CA THR A 185 -16.29 11.38 -4.63
C THR A 185 -15.34 10.84 -3.56
N VAL A 186 -14.13 10.43 -3.94
CA VAL A 186 -13.09 9.93 -3.02
C VAL A 186 -11.80 10.72 -3.23
N ALA A 187 -11.40 10.88 -4.49
CA ALA A 187 -10.25 11.65 -4.93
C ALA A 187 -10.43 12.05 -6.41
N GLY A 188 -9.51 12.86 -6.93
CA GLY A 188 -9.58 13.36 -8.30
C GLY A 188 -10.69 14.41 -8.49
N ARG A 189 -11.03 14.69 -9.74
CA ARG A 189 -12.03 15.70 -10.10
C ARG A 189 -12.96 15.18 -11.19
N PHE A 190 -14.26 15.37 -11.01
CA PHE A 190 -15.22 15.11 -12.07
C PHE A 190 -15.05 16.10 -13.23
N ASP A 191 -15.01 15.59 -14.45
CA ASP A 191 -15.02 16.37 -15.68
C ASP A 191 -16.00 15.73 -16.66
N PRO A 192 -17.16 16.35 -16.96
CA PRO A 192 -18.17 15.78 -17.86
C PRO A 192 -17.66 15.62 -19.30
N ALA A 193 -16.57 16.28 -19.69
CA ALA A 193 -15.94 16.06 -20.98
C ALA A 193 -15.09 14.78 -20.99
N ARG A 194 -14.64 14.27 -19.85
CA ARG A 194 -13.77 13.08 -19.74
C ARG A 194 -14.48 11.87 -19.16
N HIS A 195 -15.42 12.11 -18.26
CA HIS A 195 -16.10 11.10 -17.45
C HIS A 195 -17.55 10.95 -17.88
N ARG A 196 -17.97 9.71 -18.10
CA ARG A 196 -19.35 9.41 -18.50
C ARG A 196 -19.95 8.34 -17.60
N PHE A 197 -21.17 8.60 -17.15
CA PHE A 197 -22.01 7.59 -16.55
C PHE A 197 -22.38 6.53 -17.58
N VAL A 198 -22.33 5.27 -17.18
CA VAL A 198 -22.84 4.13 -17.96
C VAL A 198 -23.63 3.20 -17.04
N GLU A 199 -24.71 2.65 -17.57
CA GLU A 199 -25.41 1.51 -16.99
C GLU A 199 -25.32 0.35 -17.98
N PHE A 200 -24.62 -0.73 -17.59
CA PHE A 200 -24.42 -1.89 -18.43
C PHE A 200 -25.70 -2.73 -18.52
N SER A 201 -26.06 -3.11 -19.75
CA SER A 201 -27.14 -4.04 -20.05
C SER A 201 -26.77 -5.48 -19.67
N CYS A 202 -27.78 -6.36 -19.61
CA CYS A 202 -27.53 -7.79 -19.39
C CYS A 202 -26.61 -8.42 -20.44
N ALA A 203 -26.73 -8.01 -21.71
CA ALA A 203 -25.87 -8.52 -22.78
C ALA A 203 -24.40 -8.14 -22.55
N GLU A 204 -24.13 -6.87 -22.22
CA GLU A 204 -22.78 -6.37 -21.95
C GLU A 204 -22.18 -7.03 -20.70
N VAL A 205 -22.95 -7.20 -19.63
CA VAL A 205 -22.48 -7.91 -18.42
C VAL A 205 -22.15 -9.38 -18.76
N THR A 206 -22.99 -10.07 -19.54
CA THR A 206 -22.71 -11.44 -19.96
C THR A 206 -21.45 -11.52 -20.82
N GLU A 207 -21.28 -10.60 -21.76
CA GLU A 207 -20.08 -10.52 -22.62
C GLU A 207 -18.81 -10.27 -21.79
N ASP A 208 -18.85 -9.30 -20.88
CA ASP A 208 -17.71 -8.98 -20.01
C ASP A 208 -17.30 -10.17 -19.13
N LEU A 209 -18.28 -10.87 -18.55
CA LEU A 209 -18.03 -12.07 -17.75
C LEU A 209 -17.50 -13.23 -18.59
N ALA A 210 -18.05 -13.45 -19.80
CA ALA A 210 -17.56 -14.49 -20.70
C ALA A 210 -16.12 -14.20 -21.16
N ALA A 211 -15.82 -12.95 -21.51
CA ALA A 211 -14.47 -12.50 -21.85
C ALA A 211 -13.51 -12.67 -20.67
N PHE A 212 -13.93 -12.32 -19.45
CA PHE A 212 -13.13 -12.52 -18.25
C PHE A 212 -12.80 -14.00 -18.01
N VAL A 213 -13.79 -14.89 -18.14
CA VAL A 213 -13.59 -16.34 -18.02
C VAL A 213 -12.59 -16.85 -19.07
N ALA A 214 -12.71 -16.39 -20.32
CA ALA A 214 -11.81 -16.77 -21.41
C ALA A 214 -10.37 -16.28 -21.16
N ASP A 215 -10.20 -14.99 -20.85
CA ASP A 215 -8.90 -14.35 -20.59
C ASP A 215 -8.19 -14.99 -19.38
N LEU A 216 -8.93 -15.28 -18.30
CA LEU A 216 -8.37 -15.91 -17.11
C LEU A 216 -7.90 -17.35 -17.41
N ARG A 217 -8.72 -18.12 -18.13
CA ARG A 217 -8.39 -19.51 -18.47
C ARG A 217 -7.25 -19.65 -19.47
N ALA A 218 -6.95 -18.60 -20.24
CA ALA A 218 -5.80 -18.60 -21.13
C ALA A 218 -4.46 -18.81 -20.41
N PHE A 219 -4.35 -18.42 -19.13
CA PHE A 219 -3.14 -18.66 -18.33
C PHE A 219 -3.38 -19.44 -17.02
N ASN A 220 -4.60 -19.52 -16.51
CA ASN A 220 -4.98 -20.40 -15.41
C ASN A 220 -6.12 -21.35 -15.84
N PRO A 221 -5.82 -22.40 -16.63
CA PRO A 221 -6.84 -23.27 -17.20
C PRO A 221 -7.57 -24.15 -16.17
N ALA A 222 -7.00 -24.32 -14.97
CA ALA A 222 -7.54 -25.18 -13.91
C ALA A 222 -8.48 -24.46 -12.93
N VAL A 223 -8.61 -23.13 -13.03
CA VAL A 223 -9.41 -22.34 -12.08
C VAL A 223 -10.89 -22.70 -12.15
N ARG A 224 -11.49 -22.96 -10.99
CA ARG A 224 -12.95 -23.04 -10.82
C ARG A 224 -13.48 -21.66 -10.46
N ILE A 225 -14.60 -21.25 -11.06
CA ILE A 225 -15.17 -19.92 -10.82
C ILE A 225 -16.54 -20.08 -10.16
N ILE A 226 -16.73 -19.36 -9.06
CA ILE A 226 -18.01 -19.26 -8.36
C ILE A 226 -18.53 -17.85 -8.56
N LEU A 227 -19.60 -17.70 -9.33
CA LEU A 227 -20.30 -16.43 -9.49
C LEU A 227 -21.38 -16.30 -8.43
N THR A 228 -21.51 -15.13 -7.83
CA THR A 228 -22.62 -14.81 -6.93
C THR A 228 -23.01 -13.34 -7.05
N VAL A 229 -24.26 -13.02 -6.71
CA VAL A 229 -24.76 -11.64 -6.71
C VAL A 229 -24.82 -11.13 -5.28
N SER A 230 -24.37 -9.91 -5.06
CA SER A 230 -24.43 -9.26 -3.76
C SER A 230 -25.87 -8.88 -3.39
N PRO A 231 -26.37 -9.23 -2.20
CA PRO A 231 -27.70 -8.82 -1.70
C PRO A 231 -27.80 -7.35 -1.33
N VAL A 232 -26.68 -6.62 -1.28
CA VAL A 232 -26.66 -5.21 -0.85
C VAL A 232 -27.23 -4.31 -1.96
N PRO A 233 -28.32 -3.56 -1.71
CA PRO A 233 -28.85 -2.55 -2.63
C PRO A 233 -27.85 -1.43 -2.94
N LEU A 234 -28.09 -0.68 -4.03
CA LEU A 234 -27.29 0.50 -4.38
C LEU A 234 -27.33 1.53 -3.24
N VAL A 235 -26.24 2.26 -3.03
CA VAL A 235 -26.26 3.42 -2.12
C VAL A 235 -27.09 4.54 -2.76
N ALA A 236 -26.77 4.84 -4.02
CA ALA A 236 -27.39 5.86 -4.85
C ALA A 236 -27.35 5.38 -6.31
N THR A 237 -28.13 6.01 -7.18
CA THR A 237 -28.15 5.77 -8.63
C THR A 237 -28.02 7.11 -9.35
N ALA A 238 -27.17 7.15 -10.38
CA ALA A 238 -27.05 8.32 -11.26
C ALA A 238 -27.98 8.21 -12.49
N GLY A 239 -28.74 7.12 -12.63
CA GLY A 239 -29.66 6.87 -13.73
C GLY A 239 -31.00 7.62 -13.65
N GLY A 240 -31.20 8.46 -12.63
CA GLY A 240 -32.40 9.28 -12.44
C GLY A 240 -33.66 8.51 -12.01
N ARG A 241 -33.57 7.19 -11.81
CA ARG A 241 -34.66 6.34 -11.29
C ARG A 241 -34.65 6.31 -9.76
N HIS A 242 -35.74 5.82 -9.17
CA HIS A 242 -35.77 5.57 -7.74
C HIS A 242 -34.78 4.45 -7.37
N VAL A 243 -34.01 4.61 -6.28
CA VAL A 243 -32.93 3.68 -5.89
C VAL A 243 -33.40 2.24 -5.70
N LEU A 244 -34.65 2.04 -5.24
CA LEU A 244 -35.28 0.72 -5.15
C LEU A 244 -35.41 0.06 -6.52
N GLU A 245 -35.97 0.77 -7.51
CA GLU A 245 -36.16 0.27 -8.88
C GLU A 245 -34.81 -0.02 -9.53
N ALA A 246 -33.86 0.92 -9.44
CA ALA A 246 -32.50 0.74 -9.95
C ALA A 246 -31.80 -0.46 -9.30
N SER A 247 -31.96 -0.63 -7.99
CA SER A 247 -31.41 -1.79 -7.27
C SER A 247 -32.02 -3.10 -7.75
N THR A 248 -33.34 -3.19 -7.83
CA THR A 248 -34.02 -4.39 -8.33
C THR A 248 -33.59 -4.73 -9.76
N HIS A 249 -33.54 -3.73 -10.65
CA HIS A 249 -33.09 -3.90 -12.03
C HIS A 249 -31.65 -4.42 -12.08
N ALA A 250 -30.72 -3.76 -11.39
CA ALA A 250 -29.31 -4.13 -11.38
C ALA A 250 -29.10 -5.57 -10.90
N LYS A 251 -29.76 -5.99 -9.80
CA LYS A 251 -29.62 -7.36 -9.29
C LYS A 251 -30.23 -8.40 -10.23
N ALA A 252 -31.35 -8.10 -10.87
CA ALA A 252 -31.95 -8.98 -11.87
C ALA A 252 -31.02 -9.17 -13.08
N VAL A 253 -30.45 -8.08 -13.61
CA VAL A 253 -29.48 -8.10 -14.70
C VAL A 253 -28.26 -8.97 -14.35
N LEU A 254 -27.63 -8.72 -13.21
CA LEU A 254 -26.45 -9.47 -12.76
C LEU A 254 -26.77 -10.96 -12.55
N ARG A 255 -27.97 -11.27 -12.03
CA ARG A 255 -28.39 -12.66 -11.80
C ARG A 255 -28.58 -13.44 -13.10
N VAL A 256 -29.23 -12.83 -14.09
CA VAL A 256 -29.43 -13.43 -15.42
C VAL A 256 -28.09 -13.59 -16.15
N ALA A 257 -27.21 -12.59 -16.07
CA ALA A 257 -25.90 -12.67 -16.69
C ALA A 257 -25.03 -13.78 -16.07
N ALA A 258 -25.01 -13.89 -14.74
CA ALA A 258 -24.30 -14.95 -14.04
C ALA A 258 -24.83 -16.36 -14.38
N GLU A 259 -26.17 -16.53 -14.48
CA GLU A 259 -26.77 -17.79 -14.95
C GLU A 259 -26.31 -18.15 -16.35
N SER A 260 -26.33 -17.17 -17.25
CA SER A 260 -26.03 -17.37 -18.67
C SER A 260 -24.60 -17.86 -18.85
N VAL A 261 -23.64 -17.27 -18.11
CA VAL A 261 -22.24 -17.71 -18.14
C VAL A 261 -22.05 -19.06 -17.44
N ALA A 262 -22.68 -19.29 -16.29
CA ALA A 262 -22.59 -20.57 -15.57
C ALA A 262 -23.13 -21.75 -16.40
N ARG A 263 -24.20 -21.54 -17.17
CA ARG A 263 -24.73 -22.57 -18.09
C ARG A 263 -23.85 -22.81 -19.31
N GLY A 264 -23.04 -21.83 -19.70
CA GLY A 264 -22.14 -21.89 -20.86
C GLY A 264 -20.79 -22.54 -20.58
N ALA A 265 -20.41 -22.77 -19.31
CA ALA A 265 -19.09 -23.25 -18.94
C ALA A 265 -19.14 -24.25 -17.78
N THR A 266 -18.54 -25.43 -17.95
CA THR A 266 -18.60 -26.55 -16.99
C THR A 266 -18.07 -26.22 -15.60
N ASP A 267 -16.99 -25.43 -15.52
CA ASP A 267 -16.33 -25.08 -14.23
C ASP A 267 -16.69 -23.67 -13.75
N VAL A 268 -17.85 -23.16 -14.17
CA VAL A 268 -18.44 -21.92 -13.64
C VAL A 268 -19.75 -22.26 -12.95
N ILE A 269 -19.85 -21.97 -11.65
CA ILE A 269 -21.02 -22.30 -10.83
C ILE A 269 -21.62 -21.01 -10.29
N TYR A 270 -22.95 -20.91 -10.29
CA TYR A 270 -23.65 -19.86 -9.58
C TYR A 270 -23.97 -20.29 -8.14
N PHE A 271 -23.61 -19.45 -7.16
CA PHE A 271 -23.98 -19.64 -5.75
C PHE A 271 -25.04 -18.59 -5.32
N PRO A 272 -26.18 -18.99 -4.72
CA PRO A 272 -27.34 -18.12 -4.51
C PRO A 272 -27.29 -17.27 -3.22
N ALA A 273 -26.20 -16.52 -3.00
CA ALA A 273 -26.09 -15.65 -1.82
C ALA A 273 -27.16 -14.53 -1.81
N TYR A 274 -27.45 -13.97 -2.98
CA TYR A 274 -28.50 -12.96 -3.18
C TYR A 274 -29.86 -13.47 -2.69
N GLU A 275 -30.28 -14.61 -3.21
CA GLU A 275 -31.60 -15.17 -2.95
C GLU A 275 -31.78 -15.67 -1.51
N ILE A 276 -30.70 -16.13 -0.87
CA ILE A 276 -30.71 -16.49 0.56
C ILE A 276 -31.12 -15.28 1.42
N VAL A 277 -30.65 -14.09 1.06
CA VAL A 277 -30.86 -12.87 1.85
C VAL A 277 -32.13 -12.12 1.43
N THR A 278 -32.51 -12.14 0.15
CA THR A 278 -33.60 -11.31 -0.37
C THR A 278 -34.87 -12.07 -0.72
N GLY A 279 -34.88 -13.40 -0.60
CA GLY A 279 -36.05 -14.21 -0.94
C GLY A 279 -37.18 -14.07 0.10
N PRO A 280 -38.44 -14.42 -0.27
CA PRO A 280 -39.58 -14.33 0.65
C PRO A 280 -39.50 -15.26 1.86
N GLN A 281 -38.59 -16.25 1.84
CA GLN A 281 -38.26 -17.09 2.99
C GLN A 281 -37.32 -16.41 4.00
N ALA A 282 -36.66 -15.31 3.61
CA ALA A 282 -35.64 -14.66 4.42
C ALA A 282 -36.30 -13.86 5.57
N PRO A 283 -35.80 -14.00 6.82
CA PRO A 283 -36.23 -13.15 7.93
C PRO A 283 -35.92 -11.67 7.69
N ASP A 284 -36.78 -10.79 8.19
CA ASP A 284 -36.54 -9.33 8.16
C ASP A 284 -35.22 -8.93 8.84
N THR A 285 -34.74 -9.74 9.78
CA THR A 285 -33.49 -9.53 10.53
C THR A 285 -32.23 -9.74 9.70
N PHE A 286 -32.33 -10.27 8.47
CA PHE A 286 -31.19 -10.44 7.58
C PHE A 286 -30.65 -9.10 7.03
N PHE A 287 -31.44 -8.04 7.12
CA PHE A 287 -30.98 -6.67 6.93
C PHE A 287 -30.85 -5.93 8.26
N ALA A 288 -29.87 -5.04 8.33
CA ALA A 288 -29.73 -4.07 9.40
C ALA A 288 -30.89 -3.04 9.36
N PRO A 289 -31.04 -2.18 10.39
CA PRO A 289 -32.13 -1.20 10.45
C PRO A 289 -32.21 -0.24 9.26
N ASP A 290 -31.08 0.00 8.58
CA ASP A 290 -31.00 0.80 7.35
C ASP A 290 -31.62 0.12 6.11
N ARG A 291 -32.09 -1.14 6.25
CA ARG A 291 -32.67 -1.97 5.18
C ARG A 291 -31.75 -2.18 3.98
N ARG A 292 -30.44 -2.01 4.17
CA ARG A 292 -29.45 -2.08 3.10
C ARG A 292 -28.26 -2.96 3.46
N ASN A 293 -27.66 -2.76 4.63
CA ASN A 293 -26.52 -3.56 5.06
C ASN A 293 -27.01 -4.94 5.53
N VAL A 294 -26.35 -6.01 5.07
CA VAL A 294 -26.68 -7.36 5.54
C VAL A 294 -26.24 -7.50 6.99
N SER A 295 -27.13 -8.00 7.84
CA SER A 295 -26.83 -8.23 9.25
C SER A 295 -25.84 -9.38 9.43
N ARG A 296 -25.27 -9.52 10.63
CA ARG A 296 -24.42 -10.67 10.98
C ARG A 296 -25.17 -11.99 10.82
N GLU A 297 -26.46 -12.00 11.14
CA GLU A 297 -27.33 -13.18 11.00
C GLU A 297 -27.47 -13.58 9.53
N GLY A 298 -27.73 -12.60 8.64
CA GLY A 298 -27.82 -12.84 7.20
C GLY A 298 -26.51 -13.35 6.60
N ILE A 299 -25.37 -12.74 6.97
CA ILE A 299 -24.04 -13.20 6.54
C ILE A 299 -23.78 -14.64 7.03
N ALA A 300 -24.09 -14.94 8.29
CA ALA A 300 -23.93 -16.27 8.86
C ALA A 300 -24.81 -17.31 8.15
N ALA A 301 -26.05 -16.96 7.78
CA ALA A 301 -26.93 -17.84 7.01
C ALA A 301 -26.35 -18.18 5.63
N VAL A 302 -25.81 -17.19 4.92
CA VAL A 302 -25.12 -17.40 3.64
C VAL A 302 -23.90 -18.31 3.83
N MET A 303 -23.06 -18.02 4.81
CA MET A 303 -21.84 -18.81 5.05
C MET A 303 -22.13 -20.24 5.49
N ARG A 304 -23.20 -20.46 6.27
CA ARG A 304 -23.68 -21.80 6.60
C ARG A 304 -24.07 -22.60 5.37
N ALA A 305 -24.76 -22.00 4.40
CA ALA A 305 -25.10 -22.66 3.15
C ALA A 305 -23.86 -22.89 2.26
N PHE A 306 -22.95 -21.91 2.21
CA PHE A 306 -21.73 -22.00 1.41
C PHE A 306 -20.78 -23.09 1.92
N LEU A 307 -20.52 -23.15 3.23
CA LEU A 307 -19.65 -24.15 3.83
C LEU A 307 -20.26 -25.55 3.76
N ALA A 308 -21.58 -25.68 3.95
CA ALA A 308 -22.28 -26.95 3.72
C ALA A 308 -22.11 -27.45 2.28
N ALA A 309 -22.17 -26.55 1.29
CA ALA A 309 -21.90 -26.88 -0.11
C ALA A 309 -20.42 -27.27 -0.39
N CYS A 310 -19.51 -26.90 0.51
CA CYS A 310 -18.12 -27.34 0.49
C CYS A 310 -17.89 -28.63 1.30
N GLY A 311 -18.94 -29.25 1.86
CA GLY A 311 -18.82 -30.41 2.75
C GLY A 311 -18.18 -30.09 4.10
N ARG A 312 -18.28 -28.84 4.58
CA ARG A 312 -17.72 -28.38 5.86
C ARG A 312 -18.83 -28.00 6.83
N ASP A 313 -18.58 -28.28 8.10
CA ASP A 313 -19.43 -27.79 9.18
C ASP A 313 -19.22 -26.28 9.37
N PRO A 314 -20.29 -25.51 9.58
CA PRO A 314 -20.14 -24.11 9.91
C PRO A 314 -19.48 -23.94 11.29
N PRO A 315 -18.62 -22.92 11.48
CA PRO A 315 -18.05 -22.63 12.80
C PRO A 315 -19.18 -22.34 13.81
N GLY A 316 -19.02 -22.83 15.05
CA GLY A 316 -20.02 -22.69 16.12
C GLY A 316 -20.34 -21.22 16.46
N GLU A 317 -21.57 -20.98 16.96
CA GLU A 317 -22.12 -19.64 17.22
C GLU A 317 -21.40 -18.79 18.29
N THR A 318 -20.42 -19.34 18.99
CA THR A 318 -19.86 -18.74 20.21
C THR A 318 -18.71 -17.76 20.00
N ASP A 319 -18.16 -17.63 18.78
CA ASP A 319 -17.03 -16.72 18.54
C ASP A 319 -17.46 -15.45 17.76
N PRO A 320 -17.32 -14.24 18.33
CA PRO A 320 -17.74 -13.03 17.66
C PRO A 320 -16.90 -12.79 16.40
N ALA A 321 -17.57 -12.69 15.24
CA ALA A 321 -16.94 -12.17 14.04
C ALA A 321 -16.39 -10.75 14.30
N PRO A 322 -15.17 -10.42 13.83
CA PRO A 322 -14.60 -9.10 14.06
C PRO A 322 -15.53 -8.02 13.48
N SER A 323 -15.94 -7.09 14.35
CA SER A 323 -16.71 -5.90 13.97
C SER A 323 -15.77 -4.92 13.27
N ALA A 324 -15.76 -4.93 11.94
CA ALA A 324 -15.14 -3.86 11.18
C ALA A 324 -16.23 -2.93 10.64
N THR A 325 -16.00 -1.62 10.74
CA THR A 325 -16.84 -0.61 10.07
C THR A 325 -16.96 -0.97 8.59
N PRO A 326 -18.18 -1.11 8.04
CA PRO A 326 -18.38 -1.41 6.64
C PRO A 326 -17.78 -0.31 5.76
N VAL A 327 -17.02 -0.67 4.72
CA VAL A 327 -16.56 0.27 3.68
C VAL A 327 -17.76 0.97 3.01
N SER A 328 -18.94 0.32 3.02
CA SER A 328 -20.20 0.94 2.60
C SER A 328 -20.57 2.17 3.43
N ALA A 329 -20.22 2.23 4.72
CA ALA A 329 -20.50 3.38 5.57
C ALA A 329 -19.61 4.59 5.22
N VAL A 330 -18.36 4.35 4.80
CA VAL A 330 -17.44 5.40 4.32
C VAL A 330 -17.91 5.96 2.99
N LEU A 331 -18.28 5.10 2.03
CA LEU A 331 -18.79 5.55 0.73
C LEU A 331 -20.18 6.22 0.85
N SER A 332 -21.06 5.71 1.73
CA SER A 332 -22.33 6.36 2.07
C SER A 332 -22.12 7.70 2.78
N GLY A 333 -21.10 7.81 3.64
CA GLY A 333 -20.71 9.08 4.27
C GLY A 333 -20.23 10.11 3.25
N ALA A 334 -19.34 9.71 2.33
CA ALA A 334 -18.83 10.60 1.28
C ALA A 334 -19.94 11.07 0.33
N ILE A 335 -20.90 10.21 -0.01
CA ILE A 335 -22.08 10.59 -0.80
C ILE A 335 -22.97 11.57 -0.03
N ALA A 336 -23.20 11.33 1.26
CA ALA A 336 -23.98 12.24 2.11
C ALA A 336 -23.29 13.61 2.33
N GLU A 337 -21.96 13.64 2.42
CA GLU A 337 -21.16 14.87 2.51
C GLU A 337 -21.22 15.66 1.19
N THR A 338 -21.19 14.98 0.04
CA THR A 338 -21.33 15.61 -1.29
C THR A 338 -22.73 16.23 -1.46
N GLU A 339 -23.79 15.57 -0.98
CA GLU A 339 -25.15 16.13 -0.96
C GLU A 339 -25.24 17.41 -0.12
N CYS A 340 -24.47 17.51 0.98
CA CYS A 340 -24.41 18.70 1.82
C CYS A 340 -23.62 19.86 1.17
N GLU A 341 -22.59 19.55 0.39
CA GLU A 341 -21.75 20.55 -0.30
C GLU A 341 -22.42 21.10 -1.57
N GLU A 342 -23.22 20.30 -2.30
CA GLU A 342 -23.93 20.73 -3.51
C GLU A 342 -25.04 21.77 -3.23
N GLU A 343 -25.59 21.84 -2.00
CA GLU A 343 -26.49 22.92 -1.59
C GLU A 343 -25.79 24.29 -1.47
N MET A 344 -24.45 24.32 -1.33
CA MET A 344 -23.70 25.51 -0.91
C MET A 344 -22.94 26.24 -2.04
N ALA A 345 -22.82 25.67 -3.25
CA ALA A 345 -21.88 26.16 -4.26
C ALA A 345 -22.52 26.51 -5.63
N GLY A 346 -23.42 27.50 -5.67
CA GLY A 346 -23.86 28.12 -6.92
C GLY A 346 -23.06 29.40 -7.27
N HIS A 347 -22.14 29.32 -8.27
CA HIS A 347 -21.77 30.32 -9.32
C HIS A 347 -20.27 30.28 -9.73
N PRO A 348 -19.91 30.21 -11.05
CA PRO A 348 -18.52 30.12 -11.52
C PRO A 348 -18.00 31.33 -12.33
N GLY A 349 -16.67 31.41 -12.52
CA GLY A 349 -15.95 32.31 -13.44
C GLY A 349 -14.43 31.98 -13.58
N PRO A 350 -13.70 32.49 -14.59
CA PRO A 350 -13.25 31.70 -15.75
C PRO A 350 -11.72 31.66 -16.08
N THR A 351 -11.44 31.08 -17.25
CA THR A 351 -10.26 30.41 -17.89
C THR A 351 -9.20 31.27 -18.61
N GLY A 352 -8.02 30.69 -18.93
CA GLY A 352 -7.18 31.06 -20.10
C GLY A 352 -5.86 30.25 -20.33
N PRO A 353 -5.32 30.13 -21.58
CA PRO A 353 -4.50 28.99 -22.11
C PRO A 353 -3.12 29.42 -22.77
N PRO A 354 -2.50 28.75 -23.80
CA PRO A 354 -1.64 27.54 -23.82
C PRO A 354 -0.24 27.68 -24.54
N ALA A 355 0.50 26.56 -24.72
CA ALA A 355 1.85 26.34 -25.33
C ALA A 355 1.90 26.25 -26.89
N PRO A 356 3.07 26.05 -27.58
CA PRO A 356 3.36 24.73 -28.25
C PRO A 356 4.83 24.31 -28.67
N THR A 357 5.12 22.97 -28.66
CA THR A 357 5.68 22.02 -29.72
C THR A 357 7.08 22.17 -30.38
N HIS A 358 7.81 21.20 -31.00
CA HIS A 358 7.94 19.71 -31.12
C HIS A 358 9.22 19.44 -31.99
N GLY A 359 9.84 18.24 -31.95
CA GLY A 359 10.75 17.76 -33.01
C GLY A 359 11.49 16.44 -32.70
N SER A 360 11.53 15.51 -33.64
CA SER A 360 11.78 14.05 -33.49
C SER A 360 12.87 13.51 -34.44
N GLN A 361 13.57 12.41 -34.08
CA GLN A 361 13.74 11.13 -34.84
C GLN A 361 15.04 10.33 -34.50
N SER A 362 14.92 9.00 -34.55
CA SER A 362 15.93 7.91 -34.37
C SER A 362 16.36 7.34 -35.77
N PRO A 363 17.04 6.16 -35.97
CA PRO A 363 17.78 5.20 -35.09
C PRO A 363 19.09 4.57 -35.72
N GLU A 364 19.64 3.53 -35.05
CA GLU A 364 20.39 2.33 -35.56
C GLU A 364 21.95 2.18 -35.49
N THR A 365 22.40 1.49 -34.42
CA THR A 365 23.30 0.29 -34.30
C THR A 365 24.64 0.13 -35.06
N ALA A 366 25.77 0.02 -34.33
CA ALA A 366 26.55 -1.23 -34.02
C ALA A 366 28.12 -1.11 -33.99
N ALA A 367 28.70 -1.70 -32.93
CA ALA A 367 30.05 -2.31 -32.77
C ALA A 367 31.31 -1.48 -32.42
N MET A 368 31.92 -1.89 -31.31
CA MET A 368 33.14 -1.42 -30.61
C MET A 368 34.46 -1.76 -31.33
N PRO A 369 35.53 -0.95 -31.20
CA PRO A 369 36.34 -0.88 -29.95
C PRO A 369 36.94 0.51 -29.63
N ASP A 370 36.77 1.01 -28.40
CA ASP A 370 37.75 1.90 -27.76
C ASP A 370 37.35 2.22 -26.30
N ASP A 371 38.34 2.31 -25.41
CA ASP A 371 38.17 2.85 -24.04
C ASP A 371 37.90 4.37 -24.04
N ALA A 372 37.93 5.00 -25.22
CA ALA A 372 37.58 6.39 -25.46
C ALA A 372 36.36 6.46 -26.41
N PRO A 373 35.45 7.44 -26.24
CA PRO A 373 34.37 7.66 -27.20
C PRO A 373 34.95 8.05 -28.56
N ASP A 374 34.31 7.61 -29.64
CA ASP A 374 34.67 8.07 -30.98
C ASP A 374 34.51 9.60 -31.12
N PRO A 375 35.11 10.24 -32.14
CA PRO A 375 35.08 11.70 -32.27
C PRO A 375 33.67 12.32 -32.36
N GLU A 376 32.70 11.60 -32.92
CA GLU A 376 31.31 12.04 -33.03
C GLU A 376 30.62 11.99 -31.66
N THR A 377 30.82 10.89 -30.93
CA THR A 377 30.32 10.72 -29.56
C THR A 377 30.97 11.73 -28.59
N ALA A 378 32.27 12.00 -28.72
CA ALA A 378 32.97 13.02 -27.94
C ALA A 378 32.43 14.42 -28.22
N ALA A 379 32.17 14.75 -29.49
CA ALA A 379 31.53 16.01 -29.88
C ALA A 379 30.08 16.09 -29.37
N ARG A 380 29.36 14.97 -29.33
CA ARG A 380 28.01 14.87 -28.78
C ARG A 380 27.99 15.12 -27.27
N ILE A 381 28.89 14.49 -26.51
CA ILE A 381 29.08 14.74 -25.07
C ILE A 381 29.38 16.23 -24.82
N ALA A 382 30.29 16.83 -25.60
CA ALA A 382 30.61 18.25 -25.48
C ALA A 382 29.42 19.16 -25.81
N THR A 383 28.62 18.81 -26.82
CA THR A 383 27.41 19.54 -27.22
C THR A 383 26.35 19.46 -26.13
N LEU A 384 26.07 18.27 -25.61
CA LEU A 384 25.13 18.04 -24.51
C LEU A 384 25.56 18.77 -23.23
N ALA A 385 26.86 18.79 -22.93
CA ALA A 385 27.42 19.56 -21.83
C ALA A 385 27.24 21.08 -22.04
N ALA A 386 27.31 21.57 -23.28
CA ALA A 386 27.04 22.98 -23.59
C ALA A 386 25.54 23.32 -23.52
N GLU A 387 24.66 22.39 -23.94
CA GLU A 387 23.20 22.57 -23.98
C GLU A 387 22.53 22.40 -22.61
N HIS A 388 23.01 21.45 -21.80
CA HIS A 388 22.37 21.03 -20.54
C HIS A 388 23.26 21.27 -19.31
N GLY A 389 24.36 22.02 -19.48
CA GLY A 389 25.38 22.28 -18.46
C GLY A 389 26.42 21.15 -18.38
N PRO A 390 27.69 21.47 -18.04
CA PRO A 390 28.76 20.47 -18.01
C PRO A 390 28.46 19.39 -16.99
N LEU A 391 29.04 18.20 -17.16
CA LEU A 391 29.03 17.16 -16.12
C LEU A 391 29.43 17.77 -14.76
N PRO A 392 28.87 17.27 -13.65
CA PRO A 392 29.31 17.69 -12.34
C PRO A 392 30.84 17.47 -12.24
N PRO A 393 31.60 18.41 -11.63
CA PRO A 393 33.06 18.34 -11.61
C PRO A 393 33.64 17.06 -11.00
N ASP A 394 32.81 16.30 -10.29
CA ASP A 394 33.14 15.12 -9.48
C ASP A 394 32.42 13.85 -9.94
N PHE A 395 31.78 13.91 -11.10
CA PHE A 395 31.07 12.79 -11.68
C PHE A 395 32.06 11.76 -12.25
N GLU A 396 31.94 10.51 -11.82
CA GLU A 396 32.66 9.39 -12.41
C GLU A 396 31.69 8.41 -13.09
N GLY A 397 31.74 8.33 -14.42
CA GLY A 397 30.85 7.48 -15.20
C GLY A 397 30.89 6.00 -14.82
N ALA A 398 32.05 5.46 -14.42
CA ALA A 398 32.16 4.08 -13.96
C ALA A 398 31.42 3.83 -12.63
N GLY A 399 31.55 4.75 -11.68
CA GLY A 399 30.83 4.69 -10.41
C GLY A 399 29.33 4.85 -10.60
N TYR A 400 28.92 5.74 -11.52
CA TYR A 400 27.54 5.91 -11.91
C TYR A 400 26.95 4.62 -12.52
N ILE A 401 27.65 3.97 -13.45
CA ILE A 401 27.23 2.67 -14.01
C ILE A 401 27.09 1.61 -12.90
N GLY A 402 28.08 1.51 -12.00
CA GLY A 402 28.06 0.52 -10.91
C GLY A 402 26.92 0.71 -9.90
N LEU A 403 26.38 1.91 -9.78
CA LEU A 403 25.24 2.22 -8.90
C LEU A 403 23.89 1.82 -9.50
N HIS A 404 23.81 1.66 -10.83
CA HIS A 404 22.58 1.40 -11.57
C HIS A 404 22.62 0.03 -12.25
N PRO A 405 21.95 -1.00 -11.70
CA PRO A 405 22.03 -2.37 -12.22
C PRO A 405 21.59 -2.52 -13.69
N ASP A 406 20.66 -1.68 -14.16
CA ASP A 406 20.23 -1.64 -15.55
C ASP A 406 21.33 -1.11 -16.49
N LEU A 407 22.15 -0.17 -16.02
CA LEU A 407 23.29 0.35 -16.77
C LEU A 407 24.50 -0.59 -16.69
N ALA A 408 24.76 -1.19 -15.53
CA ALA A 408 25.85 -2.15 -15.35
C ALA A 408 25.70 -3.41 -16.22
N ALA A 409 24.47 -3.75 -16.61
CA ALA A 409 24.20 -4.84 -17.55
C ALA A 409 24.45 -4.48 -19.02
N LEU A 410 24.53 -3.18 -19.35
CA LEU A 410 24.53 -2.65 -20.72
C LEU A 410 25.81 -1.92 -21.10
N PHE A 411 26.48 -1.29 -20.13
CA PHE A 411 27.63 -0.42 -20.34
C PHE A 411 28.88 -0.97 -19.65
N ALA A 412 30.00 -0.91 -20.37
CA ALA A 412 31.29 -1.44 -19.94
C ALA A 412 32.37 -0.35 -19.79
N HIS A 413 32.15 0.84 -20.35
CA HIS A 413 33.14 1.92 -20.38
C HIS A 413 32.67 3.17 -19.63
N PRO A 414 33.56 3.88 -18.90
CA PRO A 414 33.19 5.05 -18.10
C PRO A 414 32.49 6.15 -18.90
N TRP A 415 32.95 6.42 -20.13
CA TRP A 415 32.38 7.45 -21.00
C TRP A 415 30.91 7.17 -21.39
N GLN A 416 30.45 5.91 -21.33
CA GLN A 416 29.05 5.55 -21.56
C GLN A 416 28.18 6.03 -20.39
N GLY A 417 28.73 6.03 -19.18
CA GLY A 417 28.09 6.61 -18.00
C GLY A 417 28.00 8.13 -18.10
N ASP A 418 29.06 8.78 -18.59
CA ASP A 418 29.12 10.23 -18.84
C ASP A 418 28.06 10.66 -19.86
N LEU A 419 27.99 9.97 -21.00
CA LEU A 419 27.01 10.22 -22.06
C LEU A 419 25.59 9.95 -21.56
N HIS A 420 25.34 8.78 -20.97
CA HIS A 420 24.01 8.41 -20.46
C HIS A 420 23.53 9.42 -19.42
N TYR A 421 24.40 9.89 -18.53
CA TYR A 421 24.02 10.86 -17.52
C TYR A 421 23.64 12.21 -18.12
N LEU A 422 24.37 12.68 -19.14
CA LEU A 422 24.05 13.93 -19.85
C LEU A 422 22.75 13.82 -20.68
N GLU A 423 22.50 12.69 -21.33
CA GLU A 423 21.32 12.52 -22.20
C GLU A 423 20.04 12.21 -21.42
N HIS A 424 20.17 11.42 -20.36
CA HIS A 424 19.07 10.75 -19.68
C HIS A 424 19.16 10.89 -18.16
N GLY A 425 20.29 10.52 -17.56
CA GLY A 425 20.44 10.39 -16.11
C GLY A 425 20.12 11.66 -15.31
N ARG A 426 20.47 12.85 -15.81
CA ARG A 426 20.09 14.13 -15.21
C ARG A 426 18.60 14.38 -15.20
N ARG A 427 17.95 14.12 -16.34
CA ARG A 427 16.50 14.33 -16.51
C ARG A 427 15.68 13.31 -15.71
N GLU A 428 16.20 12.11 -15.59
CA GLU A 428 15.64 11.00 -14.84
C GLU A 428 15.96 11.06 -13.33
N GLY A 429 16.75 12.05 -12.88
CA GLY A 429 17.13 12.20 -11.48
C GLY A 429 17.97 11.05 -10.93
N ARG A 430 18.66 10.30 -11.81
CA ARG A 430 19.47 9.14 -11.42
C ARG A 430 20.62 9.57 -10.53
N LEU A 431 20.70 8.97 -9.35
CA LEU A 431 21.77 9.20 -8.39
C LEU A 431 23.12 8.84 -9.02
N TYR A 432 24.18 9.58 -8.77
CA TYR A 432 25.54 9.15 -9.10
C TYR A 432 26.39 9.26 -7.84
N PRO A 433 27.47 8.49 -7.71
CA PRO A 433 28.42 8.68 -6.64
C PRO A 433 29.06 10.07 -6.79
N SER A 434 28.55 11.05 -6.06
CA SER A 434 29.14 12.38 -5.92
C SER A 434 30.23 12.30 -4.85
N ASN A 435 31.48 12.49 -5.27
CA ASN A 435 32.62 12.52 -4.37
C ASN A 435 32.81 13.92 -3.73
N VAL A 436 32.15 14.96 -4.27
CA VAL A 436 32.29 16.34 -3.77
C VAL A 436 31.22 16.69 -2.73
N THR A 437 29.98 16.17 -2.82
CA THR A 437 28.92 16.55 -1.85
C THR A 437 28.82 15.68 -0.60
N ARG A 438 29.43 14.49 -0.50
CA ARG A 438 29.30 13.71 0.75
C ARG A 438 30.18 14.21 1.88
N ALA A 439 31.32 14.84 1.60
CA ALA A 439 32.16 15.44 2.64
C ALA A 439 31.70 16.86 2.99
N GLU A 440 31.44 17.70 1.98
CA GLU A 440 31.05 19.10 2.17
C GLU A 440 29.63 19.24 2.75
N THR A 441 28.65 18.46 2.27
CA THR A 441 27.30 18.45 2.85
C THR A 441 27.28 17.84 4.24
N LYS A 442 28.12 16.83 4.54
CA LYS A 442 28.22 16.31 5.90
C LYS A 442 28.92 17.28 6.85
N VAL A 443 29.90 18.06 6.37
CA VAL A 443 30.51 19.12 7.16
C VAL A 443 29.46 20.21 7.44
N ALA A 444 28.70 20.65 6.43
CA ALA A 444 27.61 21.61 6.61
C ALA A 444 26.47 21.06 7.50
N GLN A 445 26.10 19.79 7.36
CA GLN A 445 25.11 19.13 8.22
C GLN A 445 25.63 19.00 9.65
N ALA A 446 26.86 18.54 9.86
CA ALA A 446 27.48 18.42 11.17
C ALA A 446 27.59 19.78 11.88
N GLN A 447 27.81 20.86 11.14
CA GLN A 447 27.81 22.23 11.69
C GLN A 447 26.45 22.71 12.17
N ARG A 448 25.34 22.13 11.68
CA ARG A 448 23.98 22.42 12.17
C ARG A 448 23.58 21.57 13.38
N ILE A 449 24.30 20.48 13.65
CA ILE A 449 24.01 19.55 14.73
C ILE A 449 24.76 19.97 15.99
N ALA A 450 24.02 20.47 16.98
CA ALA A 450 24.57 20.88 18.26
C ALA A 450 24.92 19.68 19.14
N LEU A 451 24.08 18.65 19.12
CA LEU A 451 24.25 17.46 19.95
C LEU A 451 23.51 16.26 19.36
N VAL A 452 24.12 15.08 19.44
CA VAL A 452 23.40 13.80 19.33
C VAL A 452 23.33 13.16 20.71
N LEU A 453 22.13 12.77 21.13
CA LEU A 453 21.91 11.89 22.27
C LEU A 453 21.49 10.53 21.74
N ASP A 454 22.34 9.53 21.95
CA ASP A 454 22.05 8.15 21.61
C ASP A 454 21.91 7.31 22.89
N GLY A 455 21.40 6.09 22.78
CA GLY A 455 21.21 5.20 23.93
C GLY A 455 20.09 4.19 23.73
N LEU A 456 20.00 3.23 24.64
CA LEU A 456 18.90 2.27 24.65
C LEU A 456 17.56 2.95 24.97
N ASP A 457 16.46 2.26 24.68
CA ASP A 457 15.17 2.67 25.19
C ASP A 457 15.13 2.54 26.71
N GLY A 458 14.49 3.49 27.39
CA GLY A 458 14.55 3.62 28.85
C GLY A 458 15.78 4.36 29.39
N ALA A 459 16.81 4.64 28.59
CA ALA A 459 18.04 5.32 29.05
C ALA A 459 17.91 6.85 29.28
N GLY A 460 16.71 7.43 29.09
CA GLY A 460 16.46 8.86 29.38
C GLY A 460 16.83 9.85 28.26
N LYS A 461 17.36 9.39 27.13
CA LYS A 461 17.80 10.20 25.98
C LYS A 461 16.79 11.26 25.52
N SER A 462 15.53 10.89 25.28
CA SER A 462 14.51 11.79 24.73
C SER A 462 14.19 12.95 25.67
N THR A 463 14.18 12.68 26.98
CA THR A 463 13.93 13.72 28.00
C THR A 463 15.10 14.69 28.08
N VAL A 464 16.33 14.18 28.09
CA VAL A 464 17.55 15.01 28.10
C VAL A 464 17.65 15.83 26.82
N ALA A 465 17.35 15.25 25.66
CA ALA A 465 17.38 15.94 24.37
C ALA A 465 16.44 17.14 24.33
N ARG A 466 15.22 16.97 24.85
CA ARG A 466 14.24 18.06 24.96
C ARG A 466 14.73 19.19 25.86
N LEU A 467 15.25 18.87 27.05
CA LEU A 467 15.75 19.88 27.99
C LEU A 467 16.98 20.63 27.46
N VAL A 468 17.90 19.93 26.79
CA VAL A 468 19.07 20.56 26.16
C VAL A 468 18.64 21.45 24.99
N ALA A 469 17.75 20.96 24.11
CA ALA A 469 17.24 21.75 23.00
C ALA A 469 16.54 23.03 23.49
N GLU A 470 15.70 22.93 24.52
CA GLU A 470 15.04 24.07 25.17
C GLU A 470 16.05 25.09 25.70
N ALA A 471 17.10 24.64 26.37
CA ALA A 471 18.14 25.51 26.94
C ALA A 471 18.98 26.27 25.90
N ILE A 472 19.15 25.71 24.69
CA ILE A 472 19.95 26.31 23.61
C ILE A 472 19.09 26.99 22.53
N GLY A 473 17.77 27.03 22.69
CA GLY A 473 16.84 27.56 21.68
C GLY A 473 16.79 26.72 20.38
N GLY A 474 17.00 25.41 20.49
CA GLY A 474 17.03 24.47 19.38
C GLY A 474 15.78 23.60 19.27
N CYS A 475 15.82 22.62 18.37
CA CYS A 475 14.76 21.63 18.18
C CYS A 475 15.30 20.20 18.32
N VAL A 476 14.43 19.29 18.77
CA VAL A 476 14.74 17.85 18.80
C VAL A 476 14.25 17.18 17.53
N LEU A 477 15.09 16.37 16.90
CA LEU A 477 14.73 15.53 15.76
C LEU A 477 14.85 14.05 16.09
N HIS A 478 13.91 13.27 15.55
CA HIS A 478 13.82 11.81 15.71
C HIS A 478 13.88 11.14 14.32
N PRO A 479 15.08 10.96 13.74
CA PRO A 479 15.24 10.60 12.33
C PRO A 479 14.74 9.19 12.04
N TYR A 480 14.64 8.33 13.05
CA TYR A 480 14.22 6.94 12.89
C TYR A 480 12.81 6.66 13.39
N ASP A 481 12.03 7.69 13.73
CA ASP A 481 10.60 7.52 14.03
C ASP A 481 9.88 7.07 12.75
N GLY A 482 9.25 5.89 12.81
CA GLY A 482 8.59 5.23 11.68
C GLY A 482 9.50 4.30 10.85
N ASN A 483 10.80 4.58 10.74
CA ASN A 483 11.75 3.80 9.92
C ASN A 483 12.67 2.86 10.73
N GLY A 484 12.73 3.00 12.06
CA GLY A 484 13.56 2.16 12.93
C GLY A 484 13.37 0.65 12.76
N PRO A 485 12.12 0.12 12.72
CA PRO A 485 11.88 -1.30 12.47
C PRO A 485 12.40 -1.79 11.10
N LEU A 486 12.27 -0.97 10.06
CA LEU A 486 12.79 -1.27 8.72
C LEU A 486 14.33 -1.36 8.73
N LEU A 487 15.00 -0.41 9.39
CA LEU A 487 16.47 -0.44 9.54
C LEU A 487 16.94 -1.72 10.23
N VAL A 488 16.28 -2.12 11.32
CA VAL A 488 16.60 -3.37 12.04
C VAL A 488 16.38 -4.60 11.16
N TRP A 489 15.29 -4.64 10.38
CA TRP A 489 14.99 -5.75 9.48
C TRP A 489 16.00 -5.86 8.34
N LEU A 490 16.32 -4.74 7.68
CA LEU A 490 17.33 -4.71 6.62
C LEU A 490 18.70 -5.15 7.13
N ALA A 491 19.08 -4.68 8.33
CA ALA A 491 20.30 -5.11 8.99
C ALA A 491 20.30 -6.62 9.27
N ARG A 492 19.24 -7.16 9.87
CA ARG A 492 19.12 -8.59 10.21
C ARG A 492 19.07 -9.51 8.99
N THR A 493 18.58 -9.02 7.85
CA THR A 493 18.50 -9.78 6.60
C THR A 493 19.74 -9.62 5.72
N GLY A 494 20.80 -8.98 6.23
CA GLY A 494 22.06 -8.82 5.51
C GLY A 494 22.06 -7.70 4.45
N GLN A 495 20.97 -6.94 4.32
CA GLN A 495 20.83 -5.81 3.38
C GLN A 495 21.45 -4.52 3.96
N HIS A 496 22.72 -4.61 4.39
CA HIS A 496 23.39 -3.54 5.13
C HIS A 496 23.54 -2.25 4.31
N ALA A 497 23.74 -2.34 3.00
CA ALA A 497 23.86 -1.16 2.14
C ALA A 497 22.55 -0.39 2.02
N LEU A 498 21.42 -1.10 1.90
CA LEU A 498 20.10 -0.48 1.87
C LEU A 498 19.73 0.09 3.23
N ALA A 499 20.08 -0.59 4.32
CA ALA A 499 19.90 -0.06 5.68
C ALA A 499 20.71 1.23 5.90
N ASP A 500 21.96 1.30 5.46
CA ASP A 500 22.78 2.51 5.52
C ASP A 500 22.18 3.66 4.71
N ALA A 501 21.69 3.38 3.49
CA ALA A 501 21.04 4.37 2.64
C ALA A 501 19.75 4.93 3.28
N VAL A 502 18.91 4.05 3.83
CA VAL A 502 17.67 4.45 4.54
C VAL A 502 18.01 5.30 5.77
N ALA A 503 19.06 4.94 6.53
CA ALA A 503 19.45 5.70 7.72
C ALA A 503 19.91 7.12 7.36
N HIS A 504 20.75 7.27 6.33
CA HIS A 504 21.19 8.58 5.84
C HIS A 504 20.04 9.42 5.29
N ALA A 505 19.14 8.80 4.51
CA ALA A 505 17.97 9.49 3.95
C ALA A 505 17.04 9.99 5.07
N ALA A 506 16.82 9.18 6.11
CA ALA A 506 15.96 9.55 7.22
C ALA A 506 16.52 10.73 8.04
N VAL A 507 17.85 10.80 8.22
CA VAL A 507 18.53 11.96 8.80
C VAL A 507 18.37 13.21 7.92
N ALA A 508 18.66 13.10 6.62
CA ALA A 508 18.55 14.23 5.69
C ALA A 508 17.13 14.81 5.65
N MET A 509 16.12 13.93 5.51
CA MET A 509 14.71 14.32 5.50
C MET A 509 14.25 14.96 6.81
N ALA A 510 14.82 14.56 7.95
CA ALA A 510 14.53 15.18 9.24
C ALA A 510 15.10 16.61 9.32
N MET A 511 16.31 16.82 8.79
CA MET A 511 16.99 18.11 8.79
C MET A 511 16.38 19.12 7.81
N ASP A 512 15.88 18.67 6.65
CA ASP A 512 15.26 19.54 5.63
C ASP A 512 14.04 20.32 6.15
N ARG A 513 13.43 19.84 7.23
CA ARG A 513 12.26 20.47 7.87
C ARG A 513 12.64 21.57 8.87
N VAL A 514 13.94 21.74 9.16
CA VAL A 514 14.43 22.70 10.14
C VAL A 514 15.02 23.91 9.42
N PRO A 515 14.60 25.14 9.76
CA PRO A 515 15.19 26.36 9.20
C PRO A 515 16.71 26.46 9.46
N GLU A 516 17.41 27.22 8.62
CA GLU A 516 18.81 27.55 8.87
C GLU A 516 18.97 28.36 10.16
N GLY A 517 20.12 28.19 10.85
CA GLY A 517 20.43 28.88 12.10
C GLY A 517 19.84 28.26 13.37
N VAL A 518 18.85 27.36 13.28
CA VAL A 518 18.28 26.66 14.46
C VAL A 518 19.20 25.50 14.87
N PRO A 519 19.68 25.43 16.14
CA PRO A 519 20.49 24.32 16.62
C PRO A 519 19.68 23.02 16.66
N ILE A 520 20.25 21.94 16.13
CA ILE A 520 19.60 20.63 16.09
C ILE A 520 20.15 19.74 17.21
N VAL A 521 19.24 19.16 18.00
CA VAL A 521 19.54 18.05 18.91
C VAL A 521 18.90 16.78 18.34
N PHE A 522 19.69 15.76 18.09
CA PHE A 522 19.19 14.47 17.61
C PHE A 522 18.96 13.50 18.76
N ASP A 523 17.79 12.86 18.80
CA ASP A 523 17.56 11.64 19.57
C ASP A 523 17.74 10.44 18.63
N ARG A 524 18.91 9.79 18.75
CA ARG A 524 19.47 8.77 17.83
C ARG A 524 19.96 9.34 16.49
N HIS A 525 21.14 8.87 16.04
CA HIS A 525 21.73 9.25 14.75
C HIS A 525 22.69 8.15 14.23
N TRP A 526 23.97 8.47 14.05
CA TRP A 526 24.98 7.61 13.43
C TRP A 526 25.39 6.46 14.35
N PHE A 527 25.30 6.67 15.67
CA PHE A 527 25.68 5.67 16.66
C PHE A 527 24.68 4.50 16.66
N THR A 528 23.38 4.78 16.58
CA THR A 528 22.34 3.77 16.33
C THR A 528 22.61 3.00 15.03
N ALA A 529 22.95 3.67 13.92
CA ALA A 529 23.31 2.98 12.67
C ALA A 529 24.57 2.10 12.84
N SER A 530 25.58 2.58 13.56
CA SER A 530 26.82 1.84 13.85
C SER A 530 26.62 0.60 14.74
N GLN A 531 25.49 0.53 15.45
CA GLN A 531 25.12 -0.64 16.24
C GLN A 531 24.40 -1.70 15.41
N LEU A 532 23.61 -1.27 14.40
CA LEU A 532 22.85 -2.17 13.54
C LEU A 532 23.69 -2.71 12.38
N LEU A 533 24.64 -1.91 11.89
CA LEU A 533 25.39 -2.18 10.66
C LEU A 533 26.81 -2.67 10.96
N SER A 534 27.41 -3.32 9.95
CA SER A 534 28.82 -3.69 10.00
C SER A 534 29.72 -2.47 10.21
N SER A 535 30.85 -2.66 10.89
CA SER A 535 31.86 -1.61 11.10
C SER A 535 32.37 -0.96 9.80
N LEU A 536 32.22 -1.66 8.67
CA LEU A 536 32.53 -1.16 7.33
C LEU A 536 31.73 0.08 6.91
N TYR A 537 30.56 0.32 7.49
CA TYR A 537 29.71 1.49 7.16
C TYR A 537 30.02 2.72 8.01
N ARG A 538 30.78 2.58 9.11
CA ARG A 538 31.13 3.69 10.03
C ARG A 538 31.89 4.85 9.36
N PRO A 539 32.84 4.63 8.42
CA PRO A 539 33.49 5.73 7.70
C PRO A 539 32.50 6.60 6.91
N GLY A 540 31.36 6.01 6.51
CA GLY A 540 30.26 6.69 5.84
C GLY A 540 29.58 7.78 6.68
N TRP A 541 29.87 7.89 7.96
CA TRP A 541 29.26 8.86 8.88
C TRP A 541 30.21 9.99 9.32
N GLU A 542 31.42 10.06 8.77
CA GLU A 542 32.36 11.16 9.08
C GLU A 542 32.04 12.44 8.28
N PRO A 543 32.20 13.64 8.88
CA PRO A 543 32.54 13.88 10.29
C PRO A 543 31.36 13.59 11.22
N ARG A 544 31.62 12.87 12.32
CA ARG A 544 30.59 12.56 13.32
C ARG A 544 30.26 13.81 14.17
N PRO A 545 28.98 14.16 14.35
CA PRO A 545 28.58 15.21 15.27
C PRO A 545 28.92 14.84 16.72
N PHE A 546 29.08 15.84 17.59
CA PHE A 546 29.30 15.60 19.01
C PHE A 546 28.15 14.77 19.59
N THR A 547 28.49 13.60 20.13
CA THR A 547 27.52 12.58 20.53
C THR A 547 27.75 12.22 21.99
N LEU A 548 26.68 12.14 22.76
CA LEU A 548 26.66 11.60 24.12
C LEU A 548 25.84 10.32 24.13
N LEU A 549 26.40 9.26 24.73
CA LEU A 549 25.66 8.04 25.00
C LEU A 549 24.94 8.19 26.35
N CYS A 550 23.62 8.34 26.33
CA CYS A 550 22.79 8.16 27.51
C CYS A 550 22.79 6.68 27.92
N TRP A 551 23.27 6.42 29.13
CA TRP A 551 23.31 5.09 29.70
C TRP A 551 22.58 5.08 31.03
N ALA A 552 21.89 3.98 31.31
CA ALA A 552 21.30 3.70 32.60
C ALA A 552 21.56 2.22 32.91
N ASP A 553 21.74 1.88 34.18
CA ASP A 553 21.78 0.49 34.59
C ASP A 553 20.49 -0.25 34.20
N ARG A 554 20.57 -1.59 34.14
CA ARG A 554 19.44 -2.42 33.72
C ARG A 554 18.20 -2.18 34.59
N GLU A 555 18.39 -2.06 35.90
CA GLU A 555 17.29 -1.89 36.85
C GLU A 555 16.51 -0.61 36.56
N THR A 556 17.22 0.50 36.39
CA THR A 556 16.66 1.80 36.05
C THR A 556 16.00 1.78 34.67
N THR A 557 16.64 1.16 33.69
CA THR A 557 16.13 1.06 32.32
C THR A 557 14.80 0.31 32.28
N VAL A 558 14.74 -0.88 32.91
CA VAL A 558 13.52 -1.69 32.99
C VAL A 558 12.43 -0.96 33.76
N ALA A 559 12.74 -0.34 34.90
CA ALA A 559 11.77 0.42 35.68
C ALA A 559 11.13 1.56 34.86
N ARG A 560 11.93 2.28 34.07
CA ARG A 560 11.45 3.36 33.19
C ARG A 560 10.60 2.84 32.02
N MET A 561 10.91 1.68 31.46
CA MET A 561 10.12 1.06 30.39
C MET A 561 8.77 0.56 30.91
N ILE A 562 8.74 -0.08 32.09
CA ILE A 562 7.49 -0.49 32.76
C ILE A 562 6.60 0.73 33.05
N ALA A 563 7.18 1.82 33.56
CA ALA A 563 6.44 3.05 33.83
C ALA A 563 5.80 3.67 32.57
N ARG A 564 6.26 3.30 31.37
CA ARG A 564 5.71 3.73 30.07
C ARG A 564 4.66 2.76 29.51
N GLY A 565 4.29 1.72 30.27
CA GLY A 565 3.29 0.73 29.87
C GLY A 565 3.84 -0.43 29.05
N GLU A 566 5.16 -0.64 29.01
CA GLU A 566 5.75 -1.82 28.37
C GLU A 566 5.62 -3.06 29.26
N ASP A 567 5.21 -4.19 28.66
CA ASP A 567 5.00 -5.44 29.38
C ASP A 567 6.32 -6.03 29.90
N ARG A 568 6.37 -6.25 31.22
CA ARG A 568 7.54 -6.80 31.92
C ARG A 568 7.96 -8.16 31.37
N ASP A 569 7.01 -9.00 30.96
CA ASP A 569 7.29 -10.36 30.51
C ASP A 569 7.73 -10.41 29.04
N ALA A 570 7.51 -9.32 28.27
CA ALA A 570 7.97 -9.16 26.89
C ALA A 570 9.31 -8.42 26.77
N LEU A 571 9.82 -7.83 27.86
CA LEU A 571 11.05 -7.05 27.89
C LEU A 571 12.30 -7.97 27.92
N GLU A 572 12.81 -8.36 26.75
CA GLU A 572 14.13 -8.98 26.60
C GLU A 572 15.27 -7.95 26.81
N MET A 573 15.42 -7.45 28.05
CA MET A 573 16.49 -6.54 28.45
C MET A 573 17.50 -7.24 29.37
N THR A 574 18.57 -7.77 28.77
CA THR A 574 19.66 -8.46 29.47
C THR A 574 20.73 -7.47 29.95
N GLN A 575 21.49 -7.85 30.98
CA GLN A 575 22.65 -7.07 31.43
C GLN A 575 23.67 -6.88 30.31
N ASP A 576 23.86 -7.92 29.49
CA ASP A 576 24.80 -7.90 28.37
C ASP A 576 24.36 -6.93 27.25
N ARG A 577 23.06 -6.77 27.01
CA ARG A 577 22.53 -5.79 26.05
C ARG A 577 22.83 -4.35 26.47
N VAL A 578 22.66 -4.05 27.76
CA VAL A 578 22.99 -2.73 28.34
C VAL A 578 24.50 -2.46 28.30
N GLU A 579 25.31 -3.47 28.60
CA GLU A 579 26.77 -3.33 28.61
C GLU A 579 27.37 -3.27 27.20
N THR A 580 26.75 -3.92 26.21
CA THR A 580 27.19 -3.87 24.81
C THR A 580 27.16 -2.45 24.24
N TYR A 581 26.13 -1.66 24.58
CA TYR A 581 26.05 -0.26 24.16
C TYR A 581 27.18 0.58 24.76
N ARG A 582 27.50 0.35 26.04
CA ARG A 582 28.60 1.02 26.73
C ARG A 582 29.97 0.64 26.16
N ARG A 583 30.19 -0.65 25.85
CA ARG A 583 31.42 -1.13 25.18
C ARG A 583 31.59 -0.49 23.81
N LEU A 584 30.52 -0.42 23.02
CA LEU A 584 30.56 0.22 21.69
C LEU A 584 30.86 1.72 21.78
N ALA A 585 30.33 2.42 22.79
CA ALA A 585 30.67 3.83 23.01
C ALA A 585 32.14 4.01 23.37
N ALA A 586 32.69 3.15 24.22
CA ALA A 586 34.13 3.18 24.52
C ALA A 586 35.00 2.87 23.29
N GLU A 587 34.58 1.91 22.45
CA GLU A 587 35.27 1.59 21.18
C GLU A 587 35.29 2.77 20.21
N LEU A 588 34.21 3.55 20.18
CA LEU A 588 34.01 4.64 19.22
C LEU A 588 34.30 6.04 19.81
N ASP A 589 34.93 6.11 20.98
CA ASP A 589 35.27 7.34 21.71
C ASP A 589 34.06 8.27 21.94
N VAL A 590 32.90 7.69 22.23
CA VAL A 590 31.66 8.41 22.55
C VAL A 590 31.54 8.58 24.06
N PRO A 591 31.53 9.83 24.60
CA PRO A 591 31.40 10.06 26.03
C PRO A 591 30.07 9.55 26.59
N LEU A 592 30.15 9.00 27.80
CA LEU A 592 29.00 8.45 28.53
C LEU A 592 28.32 9.54 29.38
N LEU A 593 27.00 9.60 29.30
CA LEU A 593 26.14 10.34 30.22
C LEU A 593 25.34 9.34 31.06
N ASP A 594 25.78 9.10 32.31
CA ASP A 594 25.08 8.20 33.23
C ASP A 594 23.82 8.86 33.79
N THR A 595 22.68 8.27 33.49
CA THR A 595 21.34 8.73 33.90
C THR A 595 20.70 7.83 34.95
N SER A 596 21.41 6.82 35.47
CA SER A 596 20.82 5.79 36.35
C SER A 596 20.21 6.39 37.62
N ARG A 597 20.88 7.36 38.24
CA ARG A 597 20.48 7.99 39.52
C ARG A 597 20.49 9.50 39.46
N THR A 598 20.31 10.04 38.26
CA THR A 598 20.41 11.45 37.96
C THR A 598 19.03 11.94 37.52
N THR A 599 18.60 13.11 37.99
CA THR A 599 17.37 13.72 37.48
C THR A 599 17.57 14.15 36.03
N PRO A 600 16.51 14.23 35.21
CA PRO A 600 16.61 14.71 33.84
C PRO A 600 17.27 16.09 33.73
N GLU A 601 16.99 16.98 34.68
CA GLU A 601 17.54 18.34 34.74
C GLU A 601 19.04 18.31 35.00
N ALA A 602 19.51 17.54 36.00
CA ALA A 602 20.94 17.41 36.28
C ALA A 602 21.70 16.70 35.15
N ALA A 603 21.06 15.75 34.46
CA ALA A 603 21.63 15.12 33.27
C ALA A 603 21.75 16.10 32.10
N ALA A 604 20.75 16.97 31.90
CA ALA A 604 20.79 18.04 30.90
C ALA A 604 21.84 19.11 31.24
N GLU A 605 21.95 19.53 32.50
CA GLU A 605 23.02 20.43 32.97
C GLU A 605 24.41 19.84 32.70
N ARG A 606 24.60 18.54 32.95
CA ARG A 606 25.87 17.87 32.64
C ARG A 606 26.13 17.82 31.13
N ALA A 607 25.12 17.56 30.31
CA ALA A 607 25.26 17.60 28.85
C ALA A 607 25.66 19.00 28.35
N LEU A 608 25.03 20.05 28.86
CA LEU A 608 25.37 21.45 28.53
C LEU A 608 26.79 21.82 28.98
N ALA A 609 27.23 21.36 30.16
CA ALA A 609 28.59 21.54 30.64
C ALA A 609 29.60 20.88 29.68
N LEU A 610 29.35 19.64 29.25
CA LEU A 610 30.20 18.93 28.29
C LEU A 610 30.24 19.62 26.91
N MET A 611 29.10 20.16 26.45
CA MET A 611 29.04 20.96 25.22
C MET A 611 29.89 22.24 25.34
N THR A 612 29.88 22.88 26.51
CA THR A 612 30.69 24.07 26.81
C THR A 612 32.19 23.72 26.85
N GLU A 613 32.56 22.63 27.52
CA GLU A 613 33.95 22.12 27.58
C GLU A 613 34.50 21.83 26.17
N ARG A 614 33.64 21.42 25.24
CA ARG A 614 33.97 21.16 23.83
C ARG A 614 33.92 22.39 22.92
N GLY A 615 33.58 23.57 23.45
CA GLY A 615 33.49 24.82 22.68
C GLY A 615 32.29 24.91 21.74
N ILE A 616 31.27 24.07 21.93
CA ILE A 616 30.02 24.10 21.14
C ILE A 616 29.11 25.24 21.62
N LEU A 617 29.19 25.56 22.92
CA LEU A 617 28.43 26.66 23.53
C LEU A 617 29.32 27.88 23.83
N PRO A 618 28.79 29.12 23.70
CA PRO A 618 27.45 29.45 23.23
C PRO A 618 27.28 29.11 21.75
N TRP A 619 26.12 28.57 21.37
CA TRP A 619 25.85 28.19 19.98
C TRP A 619 25.87 29.44 19.11
N ARG A 620 26.92 29.59 18.29
CA ARG A 620 27.03 30.63 17.27
C ARG A 620 26.78 29.92 15.96
N GLY A 621 25.55 29.96 15.46
CA GLY A 621 25.23 29.40 14.15
C GLY A 621 26.20 29.94 13.09
N THR A 622 26.50 29.13 12.08
CA THR A 622 27.27 29.58 10.91
C THR A 622 26.61 30.82 10.32
N SER A 623 27.30 31.96 10.42
CA SER A 623 26.97 33.21 9.71
C SER A 623 27.20 33.07 8.22
#